data_AF-A0A0Q8PRU3-F1
#
_entry.id   AF-A0A0Q8PRU3-F1
#
_cell.length_a   1.000
_cell.length_b   1.000
_cell.length_c   1.000
_cell.angle_alpha   90.00
_cell.angle_beta   90.00
_cell.angle_gamma   90.00
#
_symmetry.space_group_name_H-M   'P 1'
#
loop_
_entity.id
_entity.type
_entity.pdbx_description
1 polymer ?
#
loop_
_entity_poly.entity_id
_entity_poly.type
_entity_poly.pdbx_seq_one_letter_code
_entity_poly.pdbx_strand_id
1 'polypeptide(L)'
;MKRRLLALLLAAIALLLAVPSPAQAHATLVSSDPAQGAVLTEAPDSLRFTFSEHVSLVPDGVRIFDAEGEELDADPTARGSELEVDLGDDLGTGTLVVVWRVVSEDGHPISGSLAFSIGAPSAQVVAPPVTGDESTGPPWLLSVAAWAGYVALLLSTGLVAFVVLFLPGHHLADRARARLVRAARVGAVTAAIAWLLGIPLTAVYQIGSGVGALAKGSTWAALDPLEYVVTATVVLGVSLAVVLLGRGLIDRPRRVVALVACGVAACAPALTGHTRAATPEVLAVGADMLHLVAGSVWLGGLVALVLVLPDLGGRRTLAAEVLARFSVVAAGVLVALVITGAFLAWRVAGSWSVLFETGYGRLLLVKILAALIAVLIAAWNRFALVPRLQDASRRRERRDSAHLLVRTTAAEAGVLVAVLLVTGFLVDRSPEPAPASAVSSVPAEPEVRTALLGGLTVRGTIAPPRTGPSTVTVEIVDATGAPTEGFEAPRLRLSSGEVDLGALPATSAGPGIYSASVVLPAAGTWQLQVSLKISEFENPVAVIEFDVSS
;
A
#
# COMPACT_ATOMS: atom_id res chain seq x y z
N MET A 1 -28.20 28.81 -5.68
CA MET A 1 -26.95 28.00 -5.60
C MET A 1 -26.35 27.94 -4.19
N LYS A 2 -26.04 29.06 -3.52
CA LYS A 2 -25.37 29.06 -2.19
C LYS A 2 -26.05 28.18 -1.12
N ARG A 3 -27.38 28.26 -0.97
CA ARG A 3 -28.15 27.43 -0.01
C ARG A 3 -28.13 25.92 -0.32
N ARG A 4 -28.10 25.54 -1.60
CA ARG A 4 -28.05 24.12 -2.01
C ARG A 4 -26.65 23.54 -1.80
N LEU A 5 -25.60 24.32 -2.08
CA LEU A 5 -24.22 23.92 -1.83
C LEU A 5 -23.97 23.72 -0.32
N LEU A 6 -24.49 24.62 0.51
CA LEU A 6 -24.42 24.52 1.98
C LEU A 6 -25.17 23.29 2.51
N ALA A 7 -26.37 23.01 2.01
CA ALA A 7 -27.14 21.83 2.39
C ALA A 7 -26.44 20.51 2.02
N LEU A 8 -25.79 20.46 0.85
CA LEU A 8 -24.99 19.30 0.43
C LEU A 8 -23.72 19.12 1.29
N LEU A 9 -23.08 20.22 1.68
CA LEU A 9 -21.94 20.20 2.60
C LEU A 9 -22.36 19.66 3.98
N LEU A 10 -23.52 20.11 4.49
CA LEU A 10 -24.09 19.64 5.75
C LEU A 10 -24.51 18.17 5.68
N ALA A 11 -25.04 17.70 4.54
CA ALA A 11 -25.34 16.28 4.32
C ALA A 11 -24.06 15.42 4.28
N ALA A 12 -22.98 15.90 3.67
CA ALA A 12 -21.68 15.22 3.71
C ALA A 12 -21.12 15.15 5.14
N ILE A 13 -21.27 16.22 5.92
CA ILE A 13 -20.90 16.25 7.36
C ILE A 13 -21.76 15.28 8.17
N ALA A 14 -23.07 15.19 7.90
CA ALA A 14 -23.95 14.25 8.59
C ALA A 14 -23.60 12.78 8.27
N LEU A 15 -23.19 12.50 7.03
CA LEU A 15 -22.73 11.16 6.63
C LEU A 15 -21.41 10.77 7.32
N LEU A 16 -20.53 11.74 7.57
CA LEU A 16 -19.27 11.57 8.32
C LEU A 16 -19.48 11.25 9.82
N LEU A 17 -20.69 11.48 10.37
CA LEU A 17 -21.01 11.24 11.79
C LEU A 17 -21.64 9.87 12.07
N ALA A 18 -21.97 9.09 11.04
CA ALA A 18 -22.36 7.70 11.24
C ALA A 18 -21.13 6.88 11.68
N VAL A 19 -21.33 5.80 12.46
CA VAL A 19 -20.24 4.91 12.90
C VAL A 19 -20.25 3.66 12.01
N PRO A 20 -19.24 3.43 11.16
CA PRO A 20 -19.13 2.23 10.36
C PRO A 20 -18.32 1.15 11.09
N SER A 21 -18.52 -0.11 10.68
CA SER A 21 -17.51 -1.15 10.89
C SER A 21 -16.30 -0.83 10.01
N PRO A 22 -15.06 -0.82 10.55
CA PRO A 22 -13.85 -0.57 9.76
C PRO A 22 -13.71 -1.64 8.67
N ALA A 23 -13.30 -1.22 7.47
CA ALA A 23 -12.85 -2.15 6.44
C ALA A 23 -11.43 -2.59 6.80
N GLN A 24 -11.22 -3.89 6.96
CA GLN A 24 -9.87 -4.45 7.06
C GLN A 24 -9.22 -4.36 5.69
N ALA A 25 -7.94 -4.04 5.68
CA ALA A 25 -7.19 -3.74 4.46
C ALA A 25 -5.83 -4.43 4.52
N HIS A 26 -5.81 -5.63 5.12
CA HIS A 26 -4.83 -6.71 5.06
C HIS A 26 -5.41 -7.90 5.85
N ALA A 27 -5.22 -9.10 5.32
CA ALA A 27 -5.62 -10.30 6.03
C ALA A 27 -4.69 -10.49 7.23
N THR A 28 -5.30 -10.72 8.40
CA THR A 28 -4.59 -11.14 9.60
C THR A 28 -4.95 -12.58 9.90
N LEU A 29 -3.98 -13.36 10.40
CA LEU A 29 -4.27 -14.73 10.83
C LEU A 29 -5.10 -14.66 12.12
N VAL A 30 -6.32 -15.21 12.07
CA VAL A 30 -7.27 -15.24 13.19
C VAL A 30 -7.07 -16.50 14.02
N SER A 31 -6.91 -17.65 13.37
CA SER A 31 -6.68 -18.94 14.02
C SER A 31 -5.95 -19.92 13.11
N SER A 32 -5.32 -20.92 13.71
CA SER A 32 -4.73 -22.05 13.00
C SER A 32 -5.00 -23.35 13.75
N ASP A 33 -5.09 -24.44 12.99
CA ASP A 33 -5.09 -25.81 13.47
C ASP A 33 -4.07 -26.61 12.64
N PRO A 34 -2.96 -27.07 13.24
CA PRO A 34 -2.58 -26.93 14.64
C PRO A 34 -2.30 -25.48 15.08
N ALA A 35 -2.46 -25.23 16.37
CA ALA A 35 -2.06 -23.96 16.95
C ALA A 35 -0.53 -23.80 16.94
N GLN A 36 -0.05 -22.55 16.94
CA GLN A 36 1.37 -22.25 17.11
C GLN A 36 1.93 -22.94 18.37
N GLY A 37 3.01 -23.69 18.21
CA GLY A 37 3.68 -24.44 19.27
C GLY A 37 2.97 -25.70 19.73
N ALA A 38 1.89 -26.13 19.06
CA ALA A 38 1.19 -27.36 19.40
C ALA A 38 2.12 -28.58 19.29
N VAL A 39 1.96 -29.53 20.21
CA VAL A 39 2.62 -30.83 20.17
C VAL A 39 1.55 -31.89 19.98
N LEU A 40 1.53 -32.49 18.79
CA LEU A 40 0.56 -33.52 18.40
C LEU A 40 1.12 -34.90 18.71
N THR A 41 0.24 -35.85 19.05
CA THR A 41 0.65 -37.24 19.22
C THR A 41 0.88 -37.96 17.90
N GLU A 42 0.14 -37.56 16.85
CA GLU A 42 0.19 -38.13 15.51
C GLU A 42 0.22 -37.00 14.48
N ALA A 43 0.74 -37.31 13.29
CA ALA A 43 0.75 -36.39 12.15
C ALA A 43 -0.70 -36.02 11.75
N PRO A 44 -1.01 -34.72 11.53
CA PRO A 44 -2.31 -34.34 11.00
C PRO A 44 -2.37 -34.60 9.49
N ASP A 45 -3.57 -34.89 8.96
CA ASP A 45 -3.76 -35.06 7.51
C ASP A 45 -3.68 -33.71 6.75
N SER A 46 -4.11 -32.62 7.39
CA SER A 46 -4.06 -31.27 6.83
C SER A 46 -3.84 -30.19 7.89
N LEU A 47 -3.35 -29.03 7.45
CA LEU A 47 -3.23 -27.82 8.23
C LEU A 47 -4.31 -26.82 7.81
N ARG A 48 -4.94 -26.14 8.77
CA ARG A 48 -5.96 -25.12 8.50
C ARG A 48 -5.59 -23.78 9.10
N PHE A 49 -5.66 -22.73 8.30
CA PHE A 49 -5.45 -21.35 8.70
C PHE A 49 -6.68 -20.54 8.35
N THR A 50 -7.21 -19.80 9.32
CA THR A 50 -8.34 -18.89 9.12
C THR A 50 -7.85 -17.45 9.20
N PHE A 51 -8.07 -16.69 8.13
CA PHE A 51 -7.75 -15.27 8.03
C PHE A 51 -8.97 -14.40 8.30
N SER A 52 -8.73 -13.10 8.50
CA SER A 52 -9.79 -12.12 8.74
C SER A 52 -10.57 -11.70 7.50
N GLU A 53 -10.02 -11.95 6.31
CA GLU A 53 -10.64 -11.69 5.00
C GLU A 53 -10.19 -12.73 3.97
N HIS A 54 -10.67 -12.58 2.72
CA HIS A 54 -10.33 -13.51 1.65
C HIS A 54 -8.83 -13.47 1.33
N VAL A 55 -8.24 -14.64 1.08
CA VAL A 55 -6.85 -14.77 0.67
C VAL A 55 -6.72 -15.61 -0.59
N SER A 56 -5.74 -15.27 -1.43
CA SER A 56 -5.39 -16.00 -2.65
C SER A 56 -3.96 -16.53 -2.58
N LEU A 57 -3.72 -17.70 -3.16
CA LEU A 57 -2.40 -18.32 -3.22
C LEU A 57 -1.52 -17.66 -4.27
N VAL A 58 -0.22 -17.63 -3.99
CA VAL A 58 0.82 -17.35 -4.99
C VAL A 58 1.66 -18.61 -5.22
N PRO A 59 2.24 -18.78 -6.43
CA PRO A 59 3.17 -19.88 -6.70
C PRO A 59 4.29 -19.93 -5.66
N ASP A 60 4.59 -21.14 -5.16
CA ASP A 60 5.60 -21.39 -4.12
C ASP A 60 5.35 -20.59 -2.83
N GLY A 61 4.10 -20.15 -2.60
CA GLY A 61 3.71 -19.26 -1.52
C GLY A 61 3.58 -19.96 -0.17
N VAL A 62 3.20 -21.24 -0.14
CA VAL A 62 3.08 -22.03 1.09
C VAL A 62 4.06 -23.18 1.02
N ARG A 63 4.95 -23.27 2.01
CA ARG A 63 6.03 -24.26 2.07
C ARG A 63 6.13 -24.78 3.49
N ILE A 64 6.52 -26.05 3.62
CA ILE A 64 6.67 -26.72 4.91
C ILE A 64 8.08 -27.27 4.98
N PHE A 65 8.69 -27.13 6.15
CA PHE A 65 10.04 -27.60 6.43
C PHE A 65 10.05 -28.47 7.67
N ASP A 66 10.93 -29.46 7.70
CA ASP A 66 11.26 -30.19 8.91
C ASP A 66 12.26 -29.41 9.79
N ALA A 67 12.70 -30.03 10.88
CA ALA A 67 13.62 -29.42 11.84
C ALA A 67 15.04 -29.25 11.28
N GLU A 68 15.40 -30.03 10.27
CA GLU A 68 16.68 -30.01 9.57
C GLU A 68 16.70 -28.97 8.44
N GLY A 69 15.53 -28.43 8.09
CA GLY A 69 15.34 -27.43 7.04
C GLY A 69 15.13 -28.04 5.66
N GLU A 70 14.83 -29.34 5.57
CA GLU A 70 14.40 -30.00 4.35
C GLU A 70 12.94 -29.64 4.06
N GLU A 71 12.64 -29.34 2.79
CA GLU A 71 11.30 -28.99 2.36
C GLU A 71 10.45 -30.25 2.15
N LEU A 72 9.26 -30.25 2.72
CA LEU A 72 8.27 -31.31 2.62
C LEU A 72 7.22 -30.97 1.57
N ASP A 73 6.66 -32.01 0.94
CA ASP A 73 5.56 -31.85 -0.01
C ASP A 73 4.31 -31.29 0.70
N ALA A 74 3.71 -30.28 0.06
CA ALA A 74 2.51 -29.60 0.55
C ALA A 74 1.60 -29.26 -0.64
N ASP A 75 0.29 -29.52 -0.50
CA ASP A 75 -0.71 -29.12 -1.49
C ASP A 75 -1.66 -28.07 -0.89
N PRO A 76 -1.34 -26.77 -1.04
CA PRO A 76 -2.16 -25.70 -0.47
C PRO A 76 -3.38 -25.39 -1.32
N THR A 77 -4.53 -25.20 -0.67
CA THR A 77 -5.75 -24.67 -1.27
C THR A 77 -6.29 -23.49 -0.45
N ALA A 78 -6.67 -22.41 -1.12
CA ALA A 78 -7.32 -21.27 -0.47
C ALA A 78 -8.77 -21.14 -0.94
N ARG A 79 -9.70 -20.99 -0.01
CA ARG A 79 -11.13 -20.76 -0.28
C ARG A 79 -11.68 -19.77 0.73
N GLY A 80 -12.16 -18.63 0.24
CA GLY A 80 -12.65 -17.61 1.17
C GLY A 80 -11.51 -17.06 1.99
N SER A 81 -11.72 -17.00 3.30
CA SER A 81 -10.72 -16.67 4.30
C SER A 81 -9.97 -17.89 4.87
N GLU A 82 -10.18 -19.10 4.33
CA GLU A 82 -9.48 -20.30 4.77
C GLU A 82 -8.36 -20.69 3.80
N LEU A 83 -7.21 -21.02 4.38
CA LEU A 83 -6.11 -21.70 3.74
C LEU A 83 -5.99 -23.10 4.36
N GLU A 84 -6.11 -24.12 3.54
CA GLU A 84 -5.92 -25.51 3.90
C GLU A 84 -4.70 -26.06 3.19
N VAL A 85 -3.86 -26.82 3.89
CA VAL A 85 -2.63 -27.40 3.34
C VAL A 85 -2.67 -28.89 3.59
N ASP A 86 -2.90 -29.67 2.54
CA ASP A 86 -2.90 -31.12 2.64
C ASP A 86 -1.45 -31.60 2.75
N LEU A 87 -1.21 -32.49 3.70
CA LEU A 87 0.11 -33.03 4.02
C LEU A 87 0.28 -34.42 3.43
N GLY A 88 1.51 -34.75 3.01
CA GLY A 88 1.85 -36.11 2.60
C GLY A 88 1.92 -37.08 3.79
N ASP A 89 1.93 -38.38 3.50
CA ASP A 89 1.93 -39.44 4.53
C ASP A 89 3.24 -39.57 5.32
N ASP A 90 4.33 -38.90 4.89
CA ASP A 90 5.69 -39.07 5.45
C ASP A 90 6.24 -37.75 6.03
N LEU A 91 5.62 -37.28 7.12
CA LEU A 91 6.05 -36.06 7.84
C LEU A 91 7.12 -36.32 8.92
N GLY A 92 7.38 -37.59 9.25
CA GLY A 92 8.26 -37.96 10.35
C GLY A 92 7.76 -37.48 11.72
N THR A 93 8.69 -37.40 12.67
CA THR A 93 8.48 -36.87 14.03
C THR A 93 9.43 -35.72 14.29
N GLY A 94 9.02 -34.73 15.08
CA GLY A 94 9.81 -33.54 15.35
C GLY A 94 9.05 -32.25 15.06
N THR A 95 9.76 -31.12 15.08
CA THR A 95 9.21 -29.81 14.77
C THR A 95 9.11 -29.56 13.27
N LEU A 96 7.93 -29.14 12.82
CA LEU A 96 7.67 -28.68 11.46
C LEU A 96 7.47 -27.16 11.46
N VAL A 97 8.00 -26.50 10.43
CA VAL A 97 7.85 -25.06 10.19
C VAL A 97 7.12 -24.82 8.89
N VAL A 98 5.96 -24.20 9.00
CA VAL A 98 5.13 -23.77 7.88
C VAL A 98 5.43 -22.30 7.62
N VAL A 99 5.76 -21.95 6.40
CA VAL A 99 5.86 -20.56 5.96
C VAL A 99 4.83 -20.31 4.88
N TRP A 100 4.18 -19.15 4.94
CA TRP A 100 3.23 -18.75 3.92
C TRP A 100 3.47 -17.33 3.43
N ARG A 101 3.08 -17.14 2.18
CA ARG A 101 2.85 -15.88 1.50
C ARG A 101 1.54 -16.04 0.74
N VAL A 102 0.57 -15.21 1.08
CA VAL A 102 -0.74 -15.17 0.43
C VAL A 102 -1.10 -13.73 0.13
N VAL A 103 -2.02 -13.50 -0.80
CA VAL A 103 -2.48 -12.17 -1.20
C VAL A 103 -3.85 -11.90 -0.59
N SER A 104 -3.99 -10.83 0.18
CA SER A 104 -5.30 -10.39 0.70
C SER A 104 -6.24 -9.93 -0.41
N GLU A 105 -7.53 -9.83 -0.10
CA GLU A 105 -8.59 -9.34 -1.00
C GLU A 105 -8.26 -7.99 -1.65
N ASP A 106 -7.38 -7.23 -1.01
CA ASP A 106 -6.99 -5.89 -1.36
C ASP A 106 -5.74 -5.82 -2.26
N GLY A 107 -5.18 -6.98 -2.64
CA GLY A 107 -4.08 -7.14 -3.58
C GLY A 107 -2.69 -7.10 -2.95
N HIS A 108 -2.59 -6.93 -1.63
CA HIS A 108 -1.31 -6.89 -0.92
C HIS A 108 -0.87 -8.28 -0.47
N PRO A 109 0.42 -8.64 -0.61
CA PRO A 109 0.93 -9.89 -0.09
C PRO A 109 1.17 -9.79 1.41
N ILE A 110 0.63 -10.74 2.14
CA ILE A 110 0.93 -10.99 3.55
C ILE A 110 1.80 -12.23 3.67
N SER A 111 2.73 -12.21 4.62
CA SER A 111 3.60 -13.35 4.90
C SER A 111 3.61 -13.67 6.39
N GLY A 112 3.82 -14.93 6.71
CA GLY A 112 3.95 -15.40 8.09
C GLY A 112 4.57 -16.77 8.17
N SER A 113 4.77 -17.23 9.40
CA SER A 113 5.30 -18.55 9.70
C SER A 113 4.65 -19.11 10.95
N LEU A 114 4.48 -20.42 10.99
CA LEU A 114 3.93 -21.17 12.11
C LEU A 114 4.79 -22.41 12.36
N ALA A 115 5.01 -22.77 13.62
CA ALA A 115 5.70 -24.00 13.98
C ALA A 115 4.84 -24.87 14.89
N PHE A 116 4.84 -26.18 14.67
CA PHE A 116 4.21 -27.18 15.53
C PHE A 116 5.09 -28.44 15.56
N SER A 117 4.81 -29.41 16.43
CA SER A 117 5.62 -30.62 16.55
C SER A 117 4.77 -31.90 16.57
N ILE A 118 5.30 -32.98 16.02
CA ILE A 118 4.71 -34.32 16.05
C ILE A 118 5.54 -35.21 16.98
N GLY A 119 4.90 -35.80 17.99
CA GLY A 119 5.53 -36.59 19.05
C GLY A 119 6.20 -35.72 20.11
N ALA A 120 7.29 -35.06 19.76
CA ALA A 120 8.03 -34.17 20.65
C ALA A 120 8.70 -33.03 19.86
N PRO A 121 8.92 -31.85 20.47
CA PRO A 121 9.70 -30.78 19.85
C PRO A 121 11.14 -31.20 19.54
N SER A 122 11.65 -30.78 18.38
CA SER A 122 13.05 -30.99 18.01
C SER A 122 13.99 -30.12 18.87
N ALA A 123 15.16 -30.65 19.22
CA ALA A 123 16.14 -29.94 20.03
C ALA A 123 16.77 -28.74 19.30
N GLN A 124 16.84 -28.79 17.96
CA GLN A 124 17.26 -27.72 17.09
C GLN A 124 16.29 -27.63 15.92
N VAL A 125 16.07 -26.42 15.41
CA VAL A 125 15.27 -26.15 14.22
C VAL A 125 16.09 -25.22 13.33
N VAL A 126 16.44 -25.70 12.14
CA VAL A 126 17.09 -24.89 11.12
C VAL A 126 16.07 -23.90 10.58
N ALA A 127 16.44 -22.61 10.56
CA ALA A 127 15.57 -21.60 9.99
C ALA A 127 15.34 -21.88 8.49
N PRO A 128 14.09 -21.91 8.01
CA PRO A 128 13.81 -22.11 6.59
C PRO A 128 14.59 -21.13 5.72
N PRO A 129 15.10 -21.55 4.56
CA PRO A 129 15.70 -20.64 3.59
C PRO A 129 14.63 -19.66 3.09
N VAL A 130 14.64 -18.44 3.62
CA VAL A 130 13.80 -17.34 3.13
C VAL A 130 14.38 -16.91 1.79
N THR A 131 13.82 -17.45 0.70
CA THR A 131 14.24 -17.14 -0.68
C THR A 131 13.76 -15.77 -1.18
N GLY A 132 13.15 -14.96 -0.30
CA GLY A 132 12.87 -13.55 -0.56
C GLY A 132 14.05 -12.71 -0.11
N ASP A 133 14.72 -12.04 -1.03
CA ASP A 133 15.60 -10.92 -0.71
C ASP A 133 14.79 -9.94 0.16
N GLU A 134 15.19 -9.72 1.42
CA GLU A 134 14.65 -8.61 2.22
C GLU A 134 14.83 -7.25 1.50
N SER A 135 15.66 -7.21 0.46
CA SER A 135 15.94 -6.04 -0.39
C SER A 135 15.24 -5.98 -1.75
N THR A 136 14.28 -6.85 -2.11
CA THR A 136 13.64 -6.76 -3.45
C THR A 136 12.66 -5.59 -3.58
N GLY A 137 13.13 -4.45 -4.08
CA GLY A 137 12.26 -3.35 -4.47
C GLY A 137 11.45 -3.60 -5.77
N PRO A 138 10.46 -2.74 -6.11
CA PRO A 138 10.19 -1.47 -5.43
C PRO A 138 8.68 -1.21 -5.16
N PRO A 139 8.23 -1.09 -3.89
CA PRO A 139 6.93 -0.49 -3.58
C PRO A 139 6.79 0.90 -4.23
N TRP A 140 7.90 1.62 -4.39
CA TRP A 140 7.93 2.94 -5.02
C TRP A 140 7.75 2.92 -6.55
N LEU A 141 8.22 1.90 -7.28
CA LEU A 141 8.09 1.88 -8.75
C LEU A 141 6.69 1.47 -9.15
N LEU A 142 6.08 0.53 -8.41
CA LEU A 142 4.65 0.24 -8.54
C LEU A 142 3.83 1.50 -8.23
N SER A 143 4.15 2.21 -7.14
CA SER A 143 3.52 3.49 -6.80
C SER A 143 3.68 4.56 -7.90
N VAL A 144 4.87 4.66 -8.52
CA VAL A 144 5.15 5.59 -9.62
C VAL A 144 4.41 5.19 -10.90
N ALA A 145 4.36 3.90 -11.23
CA ALA A 145 3.61 3.38 -12.37
C ALA A 145 2.10 3.61 -12.19
N ALA A 146 1.56 3.33 -11.00
CA ALA A 146 0.17 3.63 -10.64
C ALA A 146 -0.11 5.13 -10.74
N TRP A 147 0.74 5.98 -10.15
CA TRP A 147 0.61 7.43 -10.25
C TRP A 147 0.59 7.92 -11.71
N ALA A 148 1.56 7.48 -12.51
CA ALA A 148 1.64 7.84 -13.92
C ALA A 148 0.40 7.33 -14.69
N GLY A 149 -0.05 6.11 -14.41
CA GLY A 149 -1.24 5.49 -14.98
C GLY A 149 -2.51 6.27 -14.68
N TYR A 150 -2.74 6.65 -13.42
CA TYR A 150 -3.92 7.44 -13.03
C TYR A 150 -3.88 8.87 -13.57
N VAL A 151 -2.74 9.57 -13.50
CA VAL A 151 -2.61 10.92 -14.07
C VAL A 151 -2.90 10.88 -15.58
N ALA A 152 -2.30 9.93 -16.29
CA ALA A 152 -2.44 9.82 -17.73
C ALA A 152 -3.86 9.40 -18.16
N LEU A 153 -4.49 8.47 -17.41
CA LEU A 153 -5.87 8.04 -17.62
C LEU A 153 -6.86 9.19 -17.42
N LEU A 154 -6.82 9.85 -16.26
CA LEU A 154 -7.72 10.96 -15.94
C LEU A 154 -7.52 12.13 -16.90
N LEU A 155 -6.26 12.45 -17.24
CA LEU A 155 -5.95 13.50 -18.19
C LEU A 155 -6.46 13.17 -19.60
N SER A 156 -6.18 11.97 -20.11
CA SER A 156 -6.59 11.56 -21.46
C SER A 156 -8.12 11.58 -21.62
N THR A 157 -8.82 10.88 -20.72
CA THR A 157 -10.29 10.79 -20.75
C THR A 157 -10.94 12.14 -20.52
N GLY A 158 -10.41 12.95 -19.61
CA GLY A 158 -10.91 14.29 -19.32
C GLY A 158 -10.71 15.27 -20.47
N LEU A 159 -9.57 15.21 -21.17
CA LEU A 159 -9.33 16.01 -22.37
C LEU A 159 -10.25 15.62 -23.53
N VAL A 160 -10.49 14.32 -23.74
CA VAL A 160 -11.45 13.83 -24.73
C VAL A 160 -12.86 14.34 -24.40
N ALA A 161 -13.31 14.15 -23.16
CA ALA A 161 -14.58 14.64 -22.67
C ALA A 161 -14.70 16.16 -22.88
N PHE A 162 -13.62 16.92 -22.61
CA PHE A 162 -13.63 18.36 -22.79
C PHE A 162 -13.80 18.77 -24.26
N VAL A 163 -13.07 18.14 -25.17
CA VAL A 163 -13.20 18.37 -26.61
C VAL A 163 -14.62 18.07 -27.08
N VAL A 164 -15.22 16.99 -26.59
CA VAL A 164 -16.55 16.54 -27.03
C VAL A 164 -17.68 17.37 -26.42
N LEU A 165 -17.56 17.81 -25.16
CA LEU A 165 -18.66 18.44 -24.42
C LEU A 165 -18.61 19.97 -24.41
N PHE A 166 -17.42 20.57 -24.38
CA PHE A 166 -17.26 22.00 -24.13
C PHE A 166 -16.72 22.79 -25.31
N LEU A 167 -15.94 22.16 -26.21
CA LEU A 167 -15.36 22.86 -27.34
C LEU A 167 -16.38 23.02 -28.49
N PRO A 168 -16.68 24.25 -28.96
CA PRO A 168 -17.64 24.45 -30.04
C PRO A 168 -17.09 23.97 -31.40
N GLY A 169 -17.95 23.36 -32.22
CA GLY A 169 -17.59 22.67 -33.48
C GLY A 169 -17.33 23.58 -34.69
N HIS A 170 -16.70 24.74 -34.52
CA HIS A 170 -16.38 25.65 -35.63
C HIS A 170 -14.86 25.78 -35.85
N HIS A 171 -14.45 26.14 -37.07
CA HIS A 171 -13.03 26.20 -37.51
C HIS A 171 -12.15 27.14 -36.68
N LEU A 172 -12.75 28.06 -35.91
CA LEU A 172 -12.03 28.99 -35.04
C LEU A 172 -11.24 28.27 -33.93
N ALA A 173 -11.59 27.03 -33.56
CA ALA A 173 -10.92 26.30 -32.48
C ALA A 173 -9.88 25.25 -32.95
N ASP A 174 -9.54 25.18 -34.25
CA ASP A 174 -8.79 24.04 -34.81
C ASP A 174 -7.39 23.86 -34.20
N ARG A 175 -6.66 24.94 -33.94
CA ARG A 175 -5.33 24.87 -33.28
C ARG A 175 -5.44 24.40 -31.83
N ALA A 176 -6.40 24.94 -31.09
CA ALA A 176 -6.67 24.56 -29.71
C ALA A 176 -7.10 23.09 -29.64
N ARG A 177 -8.01 22.67 -30.52
CA ARG A 177 -8.43 21.28 -30.70
C ARG A 177 -7.25 20.36 -31.00
N ALA A 178 -6.37 20.72 -31.94
CA ALA A 178 -5.22 19.92 -32.30
C ALA A 178 -4.24 19.72 -31.12
N ARG A 179 -4.04 20.76 -30.29
CA ARG A 179 -3.24 20.66 -29.06
C ARG A 179 -3.89 19.73 -28.03
N LEU A 180 -5.20 19.88 -27.80
CA LEU A 180 -5.95 19.00 -26.88
C LEU A 180 -5.91 17.54 -27.33
N VAL A 181 -6.17 17.27 -28.62
CA VAL A 181 -6.12 15.90 -29.18
C VAL A 181 -4.71 15.33 -29.08
N ARG A 182 -3.66 16.13 -29.32
CA ARG A 182 -2.27 15.68 -29.15
C ARG A 182 -1.97 15.34 -27.70
N ALA A 183 -2.35 16.21 -26.76
CA ALA A 183 -2.17 15.98 -25.33
C ALA A 183 -2.93 14.73 -24.85
N ALA A 184 -4.18 14.55 -25.32
CA ALA A 184 -4.98 13.36 -25.02
C ALA A 184 -4.32 12.09 -25.57
N ARG A 185 -3.76 12.11 -26.78
CA ARG A 185 -3.03 10.96 -27.35
C ARG A 185 -1.76 10.62 -26.57
N VAL A 186 -0.98 11.64 -26.17
CA VAL A 186 0.19 11.43 -25.31
C VAL A 186 -0.26 10.80 -23.99
N GLY A 187 -1.31 11.34 -23.36
CA GLY A 187 -1.91 10.76 -22.16
C GLY A 187 -2.39 9.32 -22.37
N ALA A 188 -3.04 8.99 -23.48
CA ALA A 188 -3.49 7.64 -23.78
C ALA A 188 -2.30 6.65 -23.93
N VAL A 189 -1.23 7.07 -24.61
CA VAL A 189 -0.01 6.24 -24.76
C VAL A 189 0.67 6.06 -23.41
N THR A 190 0.83 7.12 -22.62
CA THR A 190 1.41 7.04 -21.27
C THR A 190 0.57 6.15 -20.36
N ALA A 191 -0.76 6.27 -20.39
CA ALA A 191 -1.66 5.41 -19.65
C ALA A 191 -1.49 3.95 -20.09
N ALA A 192 -1.49 3.67 -21.40
CA ALA A 192 -1.32 2.32 -21.89
C ALA A 192 0.00 1.69 -21.45
N ILE A 193 1.11 2.43 -21.53
CA ILE A 193 2.42 1.96 -21.05
C ILE A 193 2.38 1.70 -19.54
N ALA A 194 1.88 2.64 -18.74
CA ALA A 194 1.86 2.52 -17.28
C ALA A 194 1.01 1.34 -16.81
N TRP A 195 -0.18 1.14 -17.39
CA TRP A 195 -1.08 0.03 -17.06
C TRP A 195 -0.52 -1.32 -17.51
N LEU A 196 0.11 -1.39 -18.69
CA LEU A 196 0.78 -2.61 -19.16
C LEU A 196 2.02 -2.96 -18.32
N LEU A 197 2.77 -1.96 -17.85
CA LEU A 197 3.88 -2.15 -16.91
C LEU A 197 3.40 -2.51 -15.50
N GLY A 198 2.17 -2.11 -15.12
CA GLY A 198 1.57 -2.44 -13.84
C GLY A 198 1.47 -3.95 -13.62
N ILE A 199 1.01 -4.72 -14.63
CA ILE A 199 0.85 -6.17 -14.54
C ILE A 199 2.12 -6.91 -14.07
N PRO A 200 3.28 -6.83 -14.76
CA PRO A 200 4.48 -7.53 -14.31
C PRO A 200 5.01 -7.01 -12.97
N LEU A 201 4.81 -5.72 -12.65
CA LEU A 201 5.21 -5.17 -11.36
C LEU A 201 4.36 -5.71 -10.22
N THR A 202 3.04 -5.81 -10.40
CA THR A 202 2.11 -6.42 -9.43
C THR A 202 2.41 -7.91 -9.24
N ALA A 203 2.67 -8.65 -10.32
CA ALA A 203 3.01 -10.08 -10.21
C ALA A 203 4.28 -10.32 -9.39
N VAL A 204 5.35 -9.57 -9.68
CA VAL A 204 6.61 -9.60 -8.94
C VAL A 204 6.41 -9.23 -7.47
N TYR A 205 5.62 -8.18 -7.21
CA TYR A 205 5.30 -7.72 -5.86
C TYR A 205 4.54 -8.79 -5.06
N GLN A 206 3.47 -9.36 -5.62
CA GLN A 206 2.66 -10.37 -4.95
C GLN A 206 3.43 -11.66 -4.65
N ILE A 207 4.26 -12.13 -5.59
CA ILE A 207 5.06 -13.36 -5.40
C ILE A 207 6.25 -13.12 -4.48
N GLY A 208 6.75 -11.88 -4.34
CA GLY A 208 7.90 -11.56 -3.50
C GLY A 208 9.22 -12.12 -4.06
N SER A 209 9.35 -12.15 -5.39
CA SER A 209 10.52 -12.67 -6.09
C SER A 209 11.16 -11.62 -6.98
N GLY A 210 12.39 -11.83 -7.44
CA GLY A 210 13.05 -10.91 -8.38
C GLY A 210 12.43 -10.93 -9.78
N VAL A 211 12.82 -9.97 -10.62
CA VAL A 211 12.34 -9.85 -12.03
C VAL A 211 12.58 -11.10 -12.88
N GLY A 212 13.49 -11.99 -12.48
CA GLY A 212 13.70 -13.29 -13.14
C GLY A 212 12.47 -14.20 -13.11
N ALA A 213 11.57 -14.02 -12.15
CA ALA A 213 10.32 -14.78 -12.07
C ALA A 213 9.40 -14.53 -13.27
N LEU A 214 9.50 -13.38 -13.95
CA LEU A 214 8.69 -13.06 -15.14
C LEU A 214 8.90 -14.04 -16.30
N ALA A 215 10.01 -14.80 -16.30
CA ALA A 215 10.27 -15.85 -17.28
C ALA A 215 9.46 -17.13 -17.04
N LYS A 216 8.90 -17.32 -15.83
CA LYS A 216 8.08 -18.48 -15.48
C LYS A 216 6.62 -18.23 -15.86
N GLY A 217 5.96 -19.23 -16.46
CA GLY A 217 4.53 -19.15 -16.80
C GLY A 217 3.63 -19.02 -15.55
N SER A 218 4.02 -19.65 -14.44
CA SER A 218 3.29 -19.62 -13.16
C SER A 218 3.15 -18.20 -12.60
N THR A 219 4.12 -17.32 -12.84
CA THR A 219 4.09 -15.91 -12.42
C THR A 219 2.87 -15.16 -12.95
N TRP A 220 2.46 -15.46 -14.18
CA TRP A 220 1.32 -14.80 -14.82
C TRP A 220 -0.02 -15.42 -14.39
N ALA A 221 -0.02 -16.69 -13.99
CA ALA A 221 -1.18 -17.36 -13.42
C ALA A 221 -1.49 -16.91 -11.98
N ALA A 222 -0.54 -16.25 -11.30
CA ALA A 222 -0.69 -15.78 -9.92
C ALA A 222 -1.64 -14.58 -9.77
N LEU A 223 -1.89 -13.83 -10.84
CA LEU A 223 -2.75 -12.65 -10.80
C LEU A 223 -4.22 -13.02 -11.03
N ASP A 224 -5.13 -12.33 -10.33
CA ASP A 224 -6.56 -12.40 -10.60
C ASP A 224 -6.84 -12.06 -12.08
N PRO A 225 -7.60 -12.89 -12.84
CA PRO A 225 -8.00 -12.59 -14.21
C PRO A 225 -8.56 -11.18 -14.43
N LEU A 226 -9.19 -10.60 -13.41
CA LEU A 226 -9.76 -9.27 -13.46
C LEU A 226 -8.70 -8.16 -13.62
N GLU A 227 -7.48 -8.34 -13.12
CA GLU A 227 -6.37 -7.38 -13.31
C GLU A 227 -6.05 -7.20 -14.80
N TYR A 228 -6.04 -8.31 -15.54
CA TYR A 228 -5.85 -8.30 -17.00
C TYR A 228 -7.03 -7.65 -17.72
N VAL A 229 -8.26 -7.94 -17.29
CA VAL A 229 -9.48 -7.37 -17.89
C VAL A 229 -9.54 -5.85 -17.67
N VAL A 230 -9.25 -5.36 -16.46
CA VAL A 230 -9.18 -3.93 -16.15
C VAL A 230 -8.10 -3.26 -16.99
N THR A 231 -6.89 -3.82 -17.03
CA THR A 231 -5.79 -3.28 -17.84
C THR A 231 -6.16 -3.20 -19.32
N ALA A 232 -6.73 -4.26 -19.90
CA ALA A 232 -7.19 -4.27 -21.28
C ALA A 232 -8.30 -3.22 -21.51
N THR A 233 -9.23 -3.07 -20.57
CA THR A 233 -10.34 -2.12 -20.65
C THR A 233 -9.85 -0.68 -20.65
N VAL A 234 -8.88 -0.36 -19.78
CA VAL A 234 -8.22 0.95 -19.76
C VAL A 234 -7.51 1.21 -21.10
N VAL A 235 -6.64 0.30 -21.54
CA VAL A 235 -5.83 0.46 -22.76
C VAL A 235 -6.72 0.62 -24.00
N LEU A 236 -7.70 -0.26 -24.18
CA LEU A 236 -8.60 -0.24 -25.33
C LEU A 236 -9.54 0.97 -25.28
N GLY A 237 -10.07 1.30 -24.10
CA GLY A 237 -10.99 2.43 -23.91
C GLY A 237 -10.33 3.78 -24.20
N VAL A 238 -9.14 4.05 -23.63
CA VAL A 238 -8.41 5.31 -23.92
C VAL A 238 -7.98 5.40 -25.38
N SER A 239 -7.56 4.28 -25.98
CA SER A 239 -7.15 4.21 -27.38
C SER A 239 -8.33 4.50 -28.32
N LEU A 240 -9.47 3.84 -28.10
CA LEU A 240 -10.69 4.06 -28.86
C LEU A 240 -11.16 5.52 -28.74
N ALA A 241 -11.17 6.07 -27.52
CA ALA A 241 -11.56 7.44 -27.26
C ALA A 241 -10.74 8.46 -28.07
N VAL A 242 -9.41 8.34 -28.09
CA VAL A 242 -8.54 9.29 -28.82
C VAL A 242 -8.52 9.06 -30.33
N VAL A 243 -8.74 7.83 -30.81
CA VAL A 243 -8.87 7.51 -32.24
C VAL A 243 -10.13 8.15 -32.81
N LEU A 244 -11.26 8.04 -32.11
CA LEU A 244 -12.55 8.60 -32.52
C LEU A 244 -12.55 10.13 -32.61
N LEU A 245 -11.63 10.81 -31.92
CA LEU A 245 -11.48 12.27 -32.08
C LEU A 245 -10.99 12.65 -33.50
N GLY A 246 -10.21 11.82 -34.19
CA GLY A 246 -9.76 12.10 -35.56
C GLY A 246 -9.09 13.47 -35.76
N ARG A 247 -9.08 13.97 -37.01
CA ARG A 247 -8.54 15.32 -37.36
C ARG A 247 -9.62 16.38 -37.60
N GLY A 248 -10.88 15.98 -37.86
CA GLY A 248 -11.99 16.89 -38.21
C GLY A 248 -13.12 16.93 -37.17
N LEU A 249 -14.25 17.51 -37.56
CA LEU A 249 -15.46 17.52 -36.74
C LEU A 249 -15.97 16.09 -36.50
N ILE A 250 -16.50 15.85 -35.31
CA ILE A 250 -17.00 14.55 -34.88
C ILE A 250 -18.52 14.58 -34.98
N ASP A 251 -19.08 13.62 -35.71
CA ASP A 251 -20.52 13.39 -35.79
C ASP A 251 -21.09 12.85 -34.46
N ARG A 252 -22.41 12.97 -34.28
CA ARG A 252 -23.08 12.57 -33.03
C ARG A 252 -22.77 11.14 -32.56
N PRO A 253 -22.82 10.08 -33.40
CA PRO A 253 -22.57 8.72 -32.91
C PRO A 253 -21.14 8.55 -32.41
N ARG A 254 -20.12 9.04 -33.13
CA ARG A 254 -18.73 8.97 -32.67
C ARG A 254 -18.50 9.73 -31.37
N ARG A 255 -19.19 10.87 -31.16
CA ARG A 255 -19.13 11.60 -29.88
C ARG A 255 -19.64 10.74 -28.71
N VAL A 256 -20.77 10.06 -28.90
CA VAL A 256 -21.33 9.17 -27.87
C VAL A 256 -20.38 8.02 -27.58
N VAL A 257 -19.88 7.33 -28.62
CA VAL A 257 -18.95 6.21 -28.44
C VAL A 257 -17.65 6.66 -27.75
N ALA A 258 -17.10 7.83 -28.10
CA ALA A 258 -15.91 8.36 -27.45
C ALA A 258 -16.13 8.65 -25.95
N LEU A 259 -17.30 9.19 -25.58
CA LEU A 259 -17.65 9.44 -24.18
C LEU A 259 -17.87 8.14 -23.40
N VAL A 260 -18.53 7.15 -24.01
CA VAL A 260 -18.71 5.82 -23.41
C VAL A 260 -17.36 5.16 -23.18
N ALA A 261 -16.47 5.18 -24.18
CA ALA A 261 -15.12 4.64 -24.05
C ALA A 261 -14.31 5.34 -22.94
N CYS A 262 -14.46 6.67 -22.79
CA CYS A 262 -13.85 7.40 -21.68
C CYS A 262 -14.41 6.98 -20.32
N GLY A 263 -15.74 6.88 -20.21
CA GLY A 263 -16.40 6.47 -18.96
C GLY A 263 -16.00 5.06 -18.55
N VAL A 264 -16.04 4.11 -19.49
CA VAL A 264 -15.63 2.71 -19.26
C VAL A 264 -14.15 2.65 -18.84
N ALA A 265 -13.25 3.34 -19.54
CA ALA A 265 -11.83 3.37 -19.17
C ALA A 265 -11.59 4.00 -17.79
N ALA A 266 -12.28 5.10 -17.46
CA ALA A 266 -12.11 5.80 -16.19
C ALA A 266 -12.70 5.03 -15.01
N CYS A 267 -13.76 4.23 -15.22
CA CYS A 267 -14.38 3.42 -14.18
C CYS A 267 -13.69 2.07 -13.95
N ALA A 268 -12.99 1.53 -14.96
CA ALA A 268 -12.39 0.20 -14.87
C ALA A 268 -11.47 -0.01 -13.65
N PRO A 269 -10.61 0.95 -13.24
CA PRO A 269 -9.76 0.78 -12.06
C PRO A 269 -10.52 0.54 -10.75
N ALA A 270 -11.76 1.01 -10.62
CA ALA A 270 -12.57 0.81 -9.42
C ALA A 270 -13.07 -0.64 -9.26
N LEU A 271 -12.83 -1.50 -10.26
CA LEU A 271 -13.14 -2.93 -10.22
C LEU A 271 -12.01 -3.76 -9.63
N THR A 272 -10.85 -3.18 -9.35
CA THR A 272 -9.73 -3.83 -8.65
C THR A 272 -9.32 -3.02 -7.42
N GLY A 273 -8.62 -3.64 -6.47
CA GLY A 273 -8.10 -3.01 -5.25
C GLY A 273 -9.08 -2.89 -4.06
N HIS A 274 -8.58 -2.27 -2.97
CA HIS A 274 -9.18 -2.22 -1.62
C HIS A 274 -10.62 -1.72 -1.54
N THR A 275 -11.08 -0.92 -2.50
CA THR A 275 -12.44 -0.35 -2.43
C THR A 275 -13.52 -1.43 -2.49
N ARG A 276 -13.19 -2.64 -2.99
CA ARG A 276 -14.11 -3.78 -3.08
C ARG A 276 -14.33 -4.51 -1.77
N ALA A 277 -13.32 -4.53 -0.91
CA ALA A 277 -13.42 -5.09 0.44
C ALA A 277 -14.34 -4.22 1.36
N ALA A 278 -14.64 -2.98 0.97
CA ALA A 278 -15.49 -2.09 1.75
C ALA A 278 -16.99 -2.40 1.56
N THR A 279 -17.66 -2.81 2.62
CA THR A 279 -19.11 -3.10 2.61
C THR A 279 -19.99 -1.84 2.78
N PRO A 280 -21.12 -1.70 2.07
CA PRO A 280 -21.58 -2.48 0.93
C PRO A 280 -20.74 -2.21 -0.33
N GLU A 281 -20.21 -3.28 -0.95
CA GLU A 281 -19.28 -3.22 -2.10
C GLU A 281 -19.82 -2.35 -3.24
N VAL A 282 -21.09 -2.54 -3.63
CA VAL A 282 -21.72 -1.81 -4.74
C VAL A 282 -21.68 -0.29 -4.52
N LEU A 283 -21.86 0.17 -3.28
CA LEU A 283 -21.81 1.60 -2.97
C LEU A 283 -20.37 2.13 -2.95
N ALA A 284 -19.42 1.35 -2.43
CA ALA A 284 -18.00 1.70 -2.42
C ALA A 284 -17.44 1.81 -3.84
N VAL A 285 -17.62 0.77 -4.65
CA VAL A 285 -17.22 0.73 -6.06
C VAL A 285 -17.91 1.83 -6.86
N GLY A 286 -19.22 2.04 -6.67
CA GLY A 286 -19.96 3.10 -7.36
C GLY A 286 -19.48 4.51 -6.99
N ALA A 287 -19.14 4.74 -5.71
CA ALA A 287 -18.57 6.02 -5.27
C ALA A 287 -17.18 6.26 -5.85
N ASP A 288 -16.34 5.22 -5.95
CA ASP A 288 -15.00 5.30 -6.54
C ASP A 288 -15.06 5.57 -8.04
N MET A 289 -15.89 4.84 -8.78
CA MET A 289 -16.17 5.12 -10.20
C MET A 289 -16.59 6.58 -10.41
N LEU A 290 -17.52 7.08 -9.60
CA LEU A 290 -17.97 8.47 -9.69
C LEU A 290 -16.85 9.45 -9.31
N HIS A 291 -16.01 9.12 -8.32
CA HIS A 291 -14.85 9.92 -7.93
C HIS A 291 -13.82 10.02 -9.07
N LEU A 292 -13.47 8.91 -9.72
CA LEU A 292 -12.53 8.85 -10.84
C LEU A 292 -13.05 9.61 -12.07
N VAL A 293 -14.33 9.43 -12.42
CA VAL A 293 -14.95 10.18 -13.53
C VAL A 293 -14.97 11.68 -13.22
N ALA A 294 -15.36 12.07 -12.01
CA ALA A 294 -15.36 13.47 -11.59
C ALA A 294 -13.93 14.07 -11.60
N GLY A 295 -12.94 13.32 -11.11
CA GLY A 295 -11.53 13.70 -11.11
C GLY A 295 -10.98 13.86 -12.54
N SER A 296 -11.35 12.97 -13.45
CA SER A 296 -11.03 13.05 -14.88
C SER A 296 -11.57 14.33 -15.51
N VAL A 297 -12.86 14.64 -15.31
CA VAL A 297 -13.49 15.86 -15.85
C VAL A 297 -12.86 17.12 -15.26
N TRP A 298 -12.52 17.12 -13.96
CA TRP A 298 -11.88 18.26 -13.31
C TRP A 298 -10.45 18.48 -13.83
N LEU A 299 -9.57 17.49 -13.68
CA LEU A 299 -8.16 17.59 -14.09
C LEU A 299 -8.03 17.86 -15.60
N GLY A 300 -8.71 17.07 -16.42
CA GLY A 300 -8.70 17.24 -17.86
C GLY A 300 -9.28 18.58 -18.30
N GLY A 301 -10.32 19.07 -17.61
CA GLY A 301 -10.89 20.38 -17.87
C GLY A 301 -9.97 21.55 -17.52
N LEU A 302 -9.26 21.49 -16.39
CA LEU A 302 -8.27 22.51 -16.03
C LEU A 302 -7.11 22.55 -17.03
N VAL A 303 -6.55 21.39 -17.38
CA VAL A 303 -5.48 21.32 -18.38
C VAL A 303 -5.98 21.78 -19.74
N ALA A 304 -7.22 21.42 -20.12
CA ALA A 304 -7.81 21.91 -21.35
C ALA A 304 -7.93 23.44 -21.37
N LEU A 305 -8.41 24.05 -20.29
CA LEU A 305 -8.48 25.51 -20.16
C LEU A 305 -7.09 26.16 -20.28
N VAL A 306 -6.06 25.59 -19.64
CA VAL A 306 -4.67 26.08 -19.75
C VAL A 306 -4.18 26.04 -21.21
N LEU A 307 -4.51 25.00 -21.97
CA LEU A 307 -4.10 24.85 -23.37
C LEU A 307 -4.91 25.70 -24.35
N VAL A 308 -6.15 26.03 -24.01
CA VAL A 308 -7.11 26.69 -24.90
C VAL A 308 -7.19 28.20 -24.67
N LEU A 309 -7.22 28.66 -23.41
CA LEU A 309 -7.41 30.07 -23.07
C LEU A 309 -6.39 31.04 -23.71
N PRO A 310 -5.10 30.70 -23.86
CA PRO A 310 -4.14 31.57 -24.55
C PRO A 310 -4.54 31.88 -26.00
N ASP A 311 -5.07 30.89 -26.73
CA ASP A 311 -5.50 31.04 -28.12
C ASP A 311 -6.86 31.75 -28.22
N LEU A 312 -7.70 31.64 -27.18
CA LEU A 312 -9.03 32.24 -27.13
C LEU A 312 -9.06 33.67 -26.57
N GLY A 313 -7.97 34.15 -25.96
CA GLY A 313 -7.90 35.48 -25.34
C GLY A 313 -8.20 36.66 -26.30
N GLY A 314 -8.06 36.45 -27.62
CA GLY A 314 -8.45 37.43 -28.64
C GLY A 314 -9.95 37.41 -29.02
N ARG A 315 -10.71 36.40 -28.57
CA ARG A 315 -12.10 36.13 -28.99
C ARG A 315 -13.02 36.02 -27.75
N ARG A 316 -13.40 37.19 -27.23
CA ARG A 316 -14.12 37.36 -25.94
C ARG A 316 -15.35 36.46 -25.80
N THR A 317 -16.19 36.37 -26.83
CA THR A 317 -17.43 35.58 -26.80
C THR A 317 -17.16 34.09 -26.67
N LEU A 318 -16.19 33.57 -27.42
CA LEU A 318 -15.85 32.15 -27.42
C LEU A 318 -15.22 31.72 -26.09
N ALA A 319 -14.28 32.50 -25.58
CA ALA A 319 -13.65 32.23 -24.29
C ALA A 319 -14.69 32.22 -23.17
N ALA A 320 -15.63 33.18 -23.18
CA ALA A 320 -16.70 33.25 -22.19
C ALA A 320 -17.68 32.06 -22.29
N GLU A 321 -18.04 31.63 -23.49
CA GLU A 321 -18.94 30.49 -23.72
C GLU A 321 -18.35 29.18 -23.18
N VAL A 322 -17.09 28.86 -23.55
CA VAL A 322 -16.39 27.66 -23.08
C VAL A 322 -16.24 27.68 -21.56
N LEU A 323 -15.81 28.82 -21.01
CA LEU A 323 -15.60 28.97 -19.57
C LEU A 323 -16.91 28.85 -18.78
N ALA A 324 -18.01 29.44 -19.27
CA ALA A 324 -19.32 29.35 -18.62
C ALA A 324 -19.85 27.91 -18.61
N ARG A 325 -19.78 27.20 -19.74
CA ARG A 325 -20.21 25.80 -19.83
C ARG A 325 -19.42 24.89 -18.89
N PHE A 326 -18.10 25.00 -18.93
CA PHE A 326 -17.24 24.21 -18.04
C PHE A 326 -17.49 24.55 -16.57
N SER A 327 -17.61 25.83 -16.23
CA SER A 327 -17.82 26.29 -14.85
C SER A 327 -19.13 25.77 -14.22
N VAL A 328 -20.19 25.55 -15.01
CA VAL A 328 -21.44 24.93 -14.51
C VAL A 328 -21.20 23.46 -14.17
N VAL A 329 -20.56 22.70 -15.07
CA VAL A 329 -20.26 21.27 -14.83
C VAL A 329 -19.25 21.10 -13.71
N ALA A 330 -18.21 21.93 -13.66
CA ALA A 330 -17.18 21.89 -12.63
C ALA A 330 -17.75 22.05 -11.21
N ALA A 331 -18.82 22.84 -11.03
CA ALA A 331 -19.48 22.95 -9.73
C ALA A 331 -20.15 21.64 -9.29
N GLY A 332 -20.78 20.91 -10.21
CA GLY A 332 -21.36 19.59 -9.94
C GLY A 332 -20.29 18.53 -9.70
N VAL A 333 -19.21 18.55 -10.49
CA VAL A 333 -18.03 17.70 -10.34
C VAL A 333 -17.39 17.87 -8.96
N LEU A 334 -17.23 19.11 -8.49
CA LEU A 334 -16.69 19.38 -7.15
C LEU A 334 -17.58 18.80 -6.04
N VAL A 335 -18.90 18.96 -6.17
CA VAL A 335 -19.85 18.36 -5.22
C VAL A 335 -19.71 16.84 -5.21
N ALA A 336 -19.65 16.20 -6.39
CA ALA A 336 -19.47 14.76 -6.49
C ALA A 336 -18.17 14.31 -5.81
N LEU A 337 -17.03 14.97 -6.09
CA LEU A 337 -15.74 14.66 -5.48
C LEU A 337 -15.74 14.79 -3.96
N VAL A 338 -16.37 15.82 -3.41
CA VAL A 338 -16.47 16.00 -1.95
C VAL A 338 -17.31 14.90 -1.34
N ILE A 339 -18.48 14.57 -1.93
CA ILE A 339 -19.37 13.53 -1.39
C ILE A 339 -18.72 12.15 -1.48
N THR A 340 -18.22 11.76 -2.66
CA THR A 340 -17.61 10.44 -2.83
C THR A 340 -16.29 10.33 -2.09
N GLY A 341 -15.47 11.39 -2.07
CA GLY A 341 -14.20 11.39 -1.32
C GLY A 341 -14.42 11.30 0.19
N ALA A 342 -15.40 12.01 0.74
CA ALA A 342 -15.75 11.89 2.16
C ALA A 342 -16.30 10.51 2.50
N PHE A 343 -17.17 9.96 1.64
CA PHE A 343 -17.70 8.61 1.80
C PHE A 343 -16.60 7.55 1.78
N LEU A 344 -15.72 7.57 0.77
CA LEU A 344 -14.61 6.61 0.65
C LEU A 344 -13.63 6.73 1.82
N ALA A 345 -13.24 7.96 2.19
CA ALA A 345 -12.36 8.19 3.35
C ALA A 345 -12.97 7.63 4.64
N TRP A 346 -14.27 7.85 4.85
CA TRP A 346 -14.99 7.36 6.01
C TRP A 346 -15.10 5.83 6.03
N ARG A 347 -15.39 5.21 4.88
CA ARG A 347 -15.49 3.75 4.75
C ARG A 347 -14.16 3.04 4.93
N VAL A 348 -13.07 3.61 4.41
CA VAL A 348 -11.75 2.97 4.46
C VAL A 348 -11.04 3.23 5.79
N ALA A 349 -11.12 4.44 6.36
CA ALA A 349 -10.45 4.72 7.64
C ALA A 349 -11.15 4.07 8.84
N GLY A 350 -12.48 3.89 8.78
CA GLY A 350 -13.27 3.20 9.81
C GLY A 350 -13.39 3.90 11.18
N SER A 351 -12.39 4.70 11.57
CA SER A 351 -12.32 5.41 12.85
C SER A 351 -11.51 6.70 12.74
N TRP A 352 -11.69 7.59 13.73
CA TRP A 352 -10.95 8.85 13.80
C TRP A 352 -9.50 8.69 14.27
N SER A 353 -9.18 7.67 15.08
CA SER A 353 -7.81 7.41 15.56
C SER A 353 -6.88 7.05 14.41
N VAL A 354 -7.35 6.23 13.45
CA VAL A 354 -6.61 5.83 12.25
C VAL A 354 -6.10 7.05 11.45
N LEU A 355 -6.88 8.14 11.39
CA LEU A 355 -6.48 9.36 10.67
C LEU A 355 -5.21 10.02 11.24
N PHE A 356 -4.97 9.90 12.54
CA PHE A 356 -3.87 10.61 13.23
C PHE A 356 -2.72 9.69 13.61
N GLU A 357 -3.00 8.41 13.85
CA GLU A 357 -2.04 7.44 14.38
C GLU A 357 -1.29 6.67 13.28
N THR A 358 -1.87 6.49 12.09
CA THR A 358 -1.28 5.66 11.03
C THR A 358 -0.61 6.47 9.91
N GLY A 359 0.33 5.84 9.20
CA GLY A 359 0.97 6.44 8.02
C GLY A 359 -0.03 6.75 6.91
N TYR A 360 -1.03 5.88 6.73
CA TYR A 360 -2.16 6.08 5.82
C TYR A 360 -2.96 7.34 6.19
N GLY A 361 -3.38 7.47 7.47
CA GLY A 361 -4.14 8.62 7.94
C GLY A 361 -3.44 9.95 7.67
N ARG A 362 -2.13 10.01 7.94
CA ARG A 362 -1.30 11.20 7.68
C ARG A 362 -1.25 11.57 6.19
N LEU A 363 -1.08 10.60 5.29
CA LEU A 363 -1.10 10.84 3.85
C LEU A 363 -2.49 11.28 3.36
N LEU A 364 -3.56 10.71 3.93
CA LEU A 364 -4.93 11.13 3.63
C LEU A 364 -5.19 12.58 4.07
N LEU A 365 -4.69 12.99 5.23
CA LEU A 365 -4.75 14.39 5.68
C LEU A 365 -4.00 15.33 4.73
N VAL A 366 -2.81 14.93 4.24
CA VAL A 366 -2.07 15.68 3.20
C VAL A 366 -2.90 15.80 1.92
N LYS A 367 -3.55 14.72 1.48
CA LYS A 367 -4.43 14.71 0.31
C LYS A 367 -5.61 15.67 0.48
N ILE A 368 -6.26 15.66 1.64
CA ILE A 368 -7.37 16.56 1.97
C ILE A 368 -6.91 18.02 1.98
N LEU A 369 -5.75 18.32 2.58
CA LEU A 369 -5.19 19.67 2.60
C LEU A 369 -4.87 20.17 1.18
N ALA A 370 -4.24 19.34 0.35
CA ALA A 370 -3.95 19.68 -1.04
C ALA A 370 -5.23 19.89 -1.85
N ALA A 371 -6.24 19.05 -1.67
CA ALA A 371 -7.56 19.23 -2.31
C ALA A 371 -8.22 20.55 -1.86
N LEU A 372 -8.14 20.91 -0.58
CA LEU A 372 -8.65 22.18 -0.07
C LEU A 372 -7.93 23.38 -0.73
N ILE A 373 -6.61 23.31 -0.89
CA ILE A 373 -5.84 24.34 -1.60
C ILE A 373 -6.32 24.47 -3.05
N ALA A 374 -6.51 23.35 -3.76
CA ALA A 374 -7.05 23.38 -5.12
C ALA A 374 -8.44 24.03 -5.18
N VAL A 375 -9.34 23.71 -4.24
CA VAL A 375 -10.68 24.32 -4.14
C VAL A 375 -10.62 25.82 -3.86
N LEU A 376 -9.70 26.27 -3.00
CA LEU A 376 -9.50 27.70 -2.73
C LEU A 376 -9.02 28.45 -3.97
N ILE A 377 -8.08 27.86 -4.73
CA ILE A 377 -7.65 28.41 -6.03
C ILE A 377 -8.82 28.45 -7.00
N ALA A 378 -9.60 27.37 -7.12
CA ALA A 378 -10.77 27.29 -7.98
C ALA A 378 -11.83 28.35 -7.62
N ALA A 379 -12.07 28.56 -6.32
CA ALA A 379 -12.98 29.58 -5.82
C ALA A 379 -12.48 30.99 -6.14
N TRP A 380 -11.19 31.27 -5.96
CA TRP A 380 -10.58 32.54 -6.36
C TRP A 380 -10.70 32.78 -7.86
N ASN A 381 -10.41 31.76 -8.68
CA ASN A 381 -10.57 31.82 -10.13
C ASN A 381 -12.00 32.19 -10.48
N ARG A 382 -12.98 31.45 -9.93
CA ARG A 382 -14.41 31.62 -10.23
C ARG A 382 -14.99 32.96 -9.76
N PHE A 383 -14.70 33.36 -8.53
CA PHE A 383 -15.38 34.49 -7.89
C PHE A 383 -14.60 35.80 -7.95
N ALA A 384 -13.29 35.77 -8.20
CA ALA A 384 -12.46 36.97 -8.32
C ALA A 384 -11.93 37.18 -9.74
N LEU A 385 -11.25 36.19 -10.33
CA LEU A 385 -10.57 36.40 -11.63
C LEU A 385 -11.50 36.38 -12.83
N VAL A 386 -12.50 35.50 -12.86
CA VAL A 386 -13.46 35.44 -13.97
C VAL A 386 -14.28 36.73 -14.10
N PRO A 387 -14.87 37.30 -13.03
CA PRO A 387 -15.54 38.61 -13.11
C PRO A 387 -14.60 39.72 -13.59
N ARG A 388 -13.37 39.80 -13.05
CA ARG A 388 -12.35 40.78 -13.50
C ARG A 388 -12.04 40.68 -14.99
N LEU A 389 -11.95 39.46 -15.52
CA LEU A 389 -11.75 39.22 -16.96
C LEU A 389 -12.98 39.65 -17.79
N GLN A 390 -14.19 39.44 -17.26
CA GLN A 390 -15.44 39.83 -17.93
C GLN A 390 -15.63 41.35 -17.96
N ASP A 391 -15.23 42.05 -16.89
CA ASP A 391 -15.37 43.50 -16.73
C ASP A 391 -14.26 44.29 -17.46
N ALA A 392 -13.13 43.66 -17.77
CA ALA A 392 -12.00 44.30 -18.44
C ALA A 392 -12.37 44.86 -19.84
N SER A 393 -12.33 46.18 -19.96
CA SER A 393 -12.69 46.92 -21.17
C SER A 393 -11.52 47.03 -22.16
N ARG A 394 -10.28 47.19 -21.65
CA ARG A 394 -9.07 47.35 -22.47
C ARG A 394 -8.46 46.00 -22.85
N ARG A 395 -7.89 45.93 -24.06
CA ARG A 395 -7.26 44.70 -24.59
C ARG A 395 -6.07 44.23 -23.74
N ARG A 396 -5.28 45.16 -23.20
CA ARG A 396 -4.13 44.87 -22.32
C ARG A 396 -4.59 44.25 -21.00
N GLU A 397 -5.53 44.90 -20.30
CA GLU A 397 -6.11 44.40 -19.04
C GLU A 397 -6.77 43.02 -19.19
N ARG A 398 -7.45 42.77 -20.32
CA ARG A 398 -7.99 41.45 -20.66
C ARG A 398 -6.90 40.40 -20.81
N ARG A 399 -5.81 40.74 -21.51
CA ARG A 399 -4.68 39.84 -21.72
C ARG A 399 -4.00 39.51 -20.40
N ASP A 400 -3.76 40.51 -19.56
CA ASP A 400 -3.11 40.34 -18.26
C ASP A 400 -3.98 39.48 -17.31
N SER A 401 -5.29 39.75 -17.26
CA SER A 401 -6.25 38.96 -16.48
C SER A 401 -6.35 37.51 -16.98
N ALA A 402 -6.33 37.30 -18.30
CA ALA A 402 -6.32 35.97 -18.90
C ALA A 402 -5.03 35.21 -18.59
N HIS A 403 -3.86 35.86 -18.65
CA HIS A 403 -2.59 35.24 -18.27
C HIS A 403 -2.57 34.85 -16.79
N LEU A 404 -3.09 35.69 -15.90
CA LEU A 404 -3.21 35.36 -14.48
C LEU A 404 -4.15 34.19 -14.24
N LEU A 405 -5.30 34.15 -14.94
CA LEU A 405 -6.23 33.03 -14.88
C LEU A 405 -5.59 31.72 -15.38
N VAL A 406 -4.83 31.77 -16.48
CA VAL A 406 -4.11 30.57 -16.98
C VAL A 406 -3.07 30.10 -15.96
N ARG A 407 -2.30 31.01 -15.36
CA ARG A 407 -1.25 30.66 -14.39
C ARG A 407 -1.83 30.04 -13.12
N THR A 408 -2.92 30.60 -12.60
CA THR A 408 -3.64 30.07 -11.42
C THR A 408 -4.34 28.74 -11.73
N THR A 409 -4.94 28.59 -12.92
CA THR A 409 -5.51 27.31 -13.39
C THR A 409 -4.43 26.24 -13.56
N ALA A 410 -3.24 26.60 -14.05
CA ALA A 410 -2.10 25.69 -14.14
C ALA A 410 -1.58 25.28 -12.75
N ALA A 411 -1.54 26.22 -11.80
CA ALA A 411 -1.21 25.91 -10.41
C ALA A 411 -2.23 24.94 -9.79
N GLU A 412 -3.53 25.17 -10.00
CA GLU A 412 -4.61 24.27 -9.57
C GLU A 412 -4.42 22.86 -10.13
N ALA A 413 -4.17 22.73 -11.45
CA ALA A 413 -3.89 21.44 -12.08
C ALA A 413 -2.63 20.76 -11.50
N GLY A 414 -1.57 21.53 -11.21
CA GLY A 414 -0.37 21.04 -10.55
C GLY A 414 -0.64 20.48 -9.15
N VAL A 415 -1.51 21.14 -8.37
CA VAL A 415 -1.95 20.63 -7.06
C VAL A 415 -2.74 19.33 -7.22
N LEU A 416 -3.60 19.20 -8.24
CA LEU A 416 -4.31 17.93 -8.49
C LEU A 416 -3.37 16.79 -8.88
N VAL A 417 -2.31 17.06 -9.65
CA VAL A 417 -1.27 16.07 -9.95
C VAL A 417 -0.54 15.64 -8.67
N ALA A 418 -0.29 16.56 -7.74
CA ALA A 418 0.27 16.25 -6.43
C ALA A 418 -0.70 15.44 -5.54
N VAL A 419 -2.01 15.75 -5.57
CA VAL A 419 -3.06 14.94 -4.93
C VAL A 419 -3.04 13.50 -5.45
N LEU A 420 -2.88 13.31 -6.76
CA LEU A 420 -2.75 11.99 -7.37
C LEU A 420 -1.42 11.31 -6.99
N LEU A 421 -0.33 12.06 -6.83
CA LEU A 421 0.94 11.51 -6.35
C LEU A 421 0.78 10.94 -4.94
N VAL A 422 0.22 11.73 -4.03
CA VAL A 422 -0.11 11.25 -2.66
C VAL A 422 -1.05 10.05 -2.72
N THR A 423 -1.99 10.02 -3.67
CA THR A 423 -2.89 8.88 -3.87
C THR A 423 -2.13 7.62 -4.30
N GLY A 424 -1.17 7.73 -5.23
CA GLY A 424 -0.35 6.59 -5.66
C GLY A 424 0.40 5.93 -4.50
N PHE A 425 0.91 6.72 -3.55
CA PHE A 425 1.54 6.19 -2.33
C PHE A 425 0.53 5.75 -1.26
N LEU A 426 -0.70 6.29 -1.25
CA LEU A 426 -1.76 5.85 -0.35
C LEU A 426 -2.27 4.45 -0.69
N VAL A 427 -2.29 4.10 -1.97
CA VAL A 427 -2.76 2.78 -2.45
C VAL A 427 -1.87 1.65 -1.94
N ASP A 428 -0.57 1.90 -1.73
CA ASP A 428 0.41 0.91 -1.24
C ASP A 428 0.53 0.88 0.30
N ARG A 429 -0.41 1.50 1.04
CA ARG A 429 -0.33 1.62 2.50
C ARG A 429 -1.61 1.16 3.15
N SER A 430 -1.48 0.29 4.17
CA SER A 430 -2.62 -0.08 4.99
C SER A 430 -3.13 1.10 5.83
N PRO A 431 -4.45 1.28 5.91
CA PRO A 431 -5.13 2.04 6.96
C PRO A 431 -4.81 1.53 8.37
N GLU A 432 -4.53 0.23 8.54
CA GLU A 432 -4.20 -0.35 9.84
C GLU A 432 -2.74 -0.05 10.24
N PRO A 433 -2.45 0.08 11.55
CA PRO A 433 -1.07 -0.01 12.03
C PRO A 433 -0.46 -1.30 11.47
N ALA A 434 0.80 -1.26 11.02
CA ALA A 434 1.49 -2.47 10.60
C ALA A 434 1.21 -3.55 11.66
N PRO A 435 0.71 -4.74 11.28
CA PRO A 435 0.59 -5.80 12.26
C PRO A 435 1.95 -5.87 12.94
N ALA A 436 1.97 -5.83 14.28
CA ALA A 436 3.06 -6.46 14.98
C ALA A 436 3.21 -7.79 14.26
N SER A 437 4.34 -8.03 13.60
CA SER A 437 4.62 -9.27 12.88
C SER A 437 3.98 -10.38 13.69
N ALA A 438 3.28 -11.33 13.08
CA ALA A 438 2.56 -12.40 13.76
C ALA A 438 3.42 -13.27 14.70
N VAL A 439 4.65 -12.86 15.02
CA VAL A 439 5.15 -12.77 16.40
C VAL A 439 4.20 -11.95 17.31
N SER A 440 2.96 -12.42 17.49
CA SER A 440 2.31 -12.25 18.80
C SER A 440 3.06 -13.13 19.80
N SER A 441 4.30 -12.74 20.12
CA SER A 441 4.69 -12.81 21.51
C SER A 441 3.73 -11.87 22.21
N VAL A 442 2.72 -12.39 22.91
CA VAL A 442 2.27 -11.72 24.13
C VAL A 442 3.56 -11.23 24.79
N PRO A 443 3.80 -9.91 24.94
CA PRO A 443 5.03 -9.47 25.58
C PRO A 443 4.91 -9.91 27.03
N ALA A 444 5.39 -11.12 27.32
CA ALA A 444 5.95 -11.39 28.63
C ALA A 444 7.00 -10.31 28.82
N GLU A 445 6.85 -9.50 29.87
CA GLU A 445 7.78 -8.41 30.15
C GLU A 445 9.21 -8.98 30.05
N PRO A 446 10.11 -8.34 29.29
CA PRO A 446 11.46 -8.83 29.14
C PRO A 446 12.09 -8.94 30.53
N GLU A 447 12.61 -10.13 30.86
CA GLU A 447 13.31 -10.27 32.13
C GLU A 447 14.71 -9.68 31.96
N VAL A 448 14.98 -8.62 32.73
CA VAL A 448 16.28 -7.95 32.75
C VAL A 448 16.99 -8.27 34.05
N ARG A 449 18.24 -8.68 33.93
CA ARG A 449 19.11 -9.04 35.05
C ARG A 449 20.50 -8.50 34.80
N THR A 450 21.21 -8.15 35.88
CA THR A 450 22.52 -7.52 35.79
C THR A 450 23.56 -8.30 36.58
N ALA A 451 24.75 -8.45 36.01
CA ALA A 451 25.91 -9.06 36.68
C ALA A 451 27.17 -8.22 36.46
N LEU A 452 28.16 -8.41 37.34
CA LEU A 452 29.47 -7.79 37.22
C LEU A 452 30.41 -8.67 36.38
N LEU A 453 31.17 -8.05 35.48
CA LEU A 453 32.10 -8.69 34.57
C LEU A 453 33.44 -7.95 34.60
N GLY A 454 34.36 -8.34 35.48
CA GLY A 454 35.72 -7.75 35.52
C GLY A 454 35.75 -6.23 35.66
N GLY A 455 34.85 -5.64 36.47
CA GLY A 455 34.72 -4.19 36.65
C GLY A 455 33.76 -3.49 35.68
N LEU A 456 33.24 -4.21 34.68
CA LEU A 456 32.13 -3.79 33.81
C LEU A 456 30.80 -4.28 34.37
N THR A 457 29.70 -3.64 33.96
CA THR A 457 28.34 -4.12 34.23
C THR A 457 27.76 -4.73 32.97
N VAL A 458 27.24 -5.95 33.10
CA VAL A 458 26.53 -6.63 32.02
C VAL A 458 25.06 -6.66 32.35
N ARG A 459 24.21 -6.15 31.46
CA ARG A 459 22.76 -6.33 31.51
C ARG A 459 22.35 -7.38 30.49
N GLY A 460 21.86 -8.50 30.98
CA GLY A 460 21.24 -9.53 30.16
C GLY A 460 19.74 -9.34 30.12
N THR A 461 19.17 -9.49 28.93
CA THR A 461 17.72 -9.43 28.69
C THR A 461 17.31 -10.66 27.90
N ILE A 462 16.24 -11.34 28.34
CA ILE A 462 15.62 -12.42 27.56
C ILE A 462 14.16 -12.05 27.23
N ALA A 463 13.79 -12.17 25.96
CA ALA A 463 12.47 -11.75 25.49
C ALA A 463 11.93 -12.66 24.36
N PRO A 464 10.77 -13.31 24.56
CA PRO A 464 10.06 -13.49 25.83
C PRO A 464 10.76 -14.49 26.79
N PRO A 465 10.67 -14.37 28.13
CA PRO A 465 11.19 -15.37 29.09
C PRO A 465 10.28 -16.61 29.19
N ARG A 466 9.99 -17.29 28.08
CA ARG A 466 9.15 -18.50 28.06
C ARG A 466 9.67 -19.55 27.09
N THR A 467 9.20 -20.79 27.21
CA THR A 467 9.60 -21.86 26.28
C THR A 467 9.32 -21.48 24.83
N GLY A 468 10.18 -21.92 23.92
CA GLY A 468 10.15 -21.57 22.50
C GLY A 468 11.12 -20.45 22.09
N PRO A 469 10.93 -19.85 20.89
CA PRO A 469 11.83 -18.83 20.35
C PRO A 469 11.92 -17.60 21.25
N SER A 470 13.15 -17.20 21.56
CA SER A 470 13.50 -16.08 22.43
C SER A 470 14.73 -15.36 21.89
N THR A 471 14.86 -14.08 22.23
CA THR A 471 16.07 -13.30 21.96
C THR A 471 16.79 -13.03 23.26
N VAL A 472 18.08 -13.36 23.32
CA VAL A 472 18.98 -12.96 24.41
C VAL A 472 19.76 -11.73 23.94
N THR A 473 19.67 -10.64 24.69
CA THR A 473 20.44 -9.42 24.46
C THR A 473 21.36 -9.16 25.65
N VAL A 474 22.60 -8.78 25.37
CA VAL A 474 23.62 -8.46 26.36
C VAL A 474 24.14 -7.05 26.10
N GLU A 475 23.93 -6.15 27.05
CA GLU A 475 24.49 -4.80 27.06
C GLU A 475 25.66 -4.74 28.05
N ILE A 476 26.82 -4.27 27.60
CA ILE A 476 28.04 -4.17 28.39
C ILE A 476 28.39 -2.69 28.55
N VAL A 477 28.45 -2.23 29.79
CA VAL A 477 28.74 -0.83 30.13
C VAL A 477 29.88 -0.72 31.15
N ASP A 478 30.62 0.38 31.08
CA ASP A 478 31.64 0.71 32.07
C ASP A 478 31.04 1.28 33.37
N ALA A 479 31.92 1.65 34.31
CA ALA A 479 31.53 2.23 35.60
C ALA A 479 30.83 3.60 35.49
N THR A 480 30.92 4.27 34.33
CA THR A 480 30.23 5.54 34.04
C THR A 480 28.88 5.34 33.35
N GLY A 481 28.57 4.10 32.97
CA GLY A 481 27.37 3.73 32.21
C GLY A 481 27.52 3.90 30.70
N ALA A 482 28.73 4.12 30.19
CA ALA A 482 28.99 4.22 28.76
C ALA A 482 29.12 2.81 28.14
N PRO A 483 28.56 2.57 26.94
CA PRO A 483 28.71 1.28 26.27
C PRO A 483 30.17 0.96 25.98
N THR A 484 30.58 -0.28 26.27
CA THR A 484 31.98 -0.72 26.20
C THR A 484 32.09 -2.05 25.46
N GLU A 485 33.13 -2.17 24.65
CA GLU A 485 33.43 -3.39 23.89
C GLU A 485 34.73 -4.03 24.39
N GLY A 486 34.81 -5.36 24.27
CA GLY A 486 36.05 -6.10 24.53
C GLY A 486 36.99 -6.11 23.33
N PHE A 487 38.13 -6.78 23.49
CA PHE A 487 39.08 -7.05 22.41
C PHE A 487 38.50 -8.00 21.35
N GLU A 488 37.57 -8.85 21.74
CA GLU A 488 36.77 -9.73 20.88
C GLU A 488 35.30 -9.64 21.29
N ALA A 489 34.38 -10.02 20.40
CA ALA A 489 32.97 -10.15 20.73
C ALA A 489 32.76 -11.14 21.90
N PRO A 490 31.80 -10.88 22.80
CA PRO A 490 31.55 -11.76 23.94
C PRO A 490 31.09 -13.14 23.47
N ARG A 491 31.55 -14.19 24.16
CA ARG A 491 30.98 -15.52 23.98
C ARG A 491 29.87 -15.71 25.00
N LEU A 492 28.69 -16.01 24.47
CA LEU A 492 27.48 -16.26 25.24
C LEU A 492 27.23 -17.77 25.28
N ARG A 493 26.87 -18.31 26.44
CA ARG A 493 26.43 -19.70 26.61
C ARG A 493 25.20 -19.73 27.49
N LEU A 494 24.22 -20.56 27.14
CA LEU A 494 22.97 -20.66 27.87
C LEU A 494 22.70 -22.12 28.26
N SER A 495 22.42 -22.36 29.54
CA SER A 495 22.23 -23.71 30.09
C SER A 495 21.23 -23.71 31.25
N SER A 496 20.51 -24.82 31.45
CA SER A 496 19.57 -25.05 32.54
C SER A 496 19.59 -26.53 32.93
N GLY A 497 20.00 -26.83 34.16
CA GLY A 497 20.13 -28.21 34.64
C GLY A 497 21.07 -29.06 33.76
N GLU A 498 20.52 -30.10 33.13
CA GLU A 498 21.24 -30.98 32.18
C GLU A 498 21.23 -30.48 30.73
N VAL A 499 20.46 -29.41 30.43
CA VAL A 499 20.32 -28.85 29.09
C VAL A 499 21.35 -27.74 28.88
N ASP A 500 22.19 -27.89 27.85
CA ASP A 500 23.24 -26.93 27.51
C ASP A 500 23.16 -26.59 26.01
N LEU A 501 22.82 -25.34 25.70
CA LEU A 501 22.68 -24.87 24.31
C LEU A 501 24.03 -24.53 23.67
N GLY A 502 25.12 -24.67 24.41
CA GLY A 502 26.46 -24.36 23.91
C GLY A 502 26.66 -22.87 23.64
N ALA A 503 27.65 -22.56 22.81
CA ALA A 503 27.97 -21.18 22.44
C ALA A 503 26.89 -20.62 21.51
N LEU A 504 26.27 -19.51 21.91
CA LEU A 504 25.29 -18.80 21.09
C LEU A 504 26.00 -17.88 20.09
N PRO A 505 25.60 -17.86 18.81
CA PRO A 505 26.16 -16.97 17.80
C PRO A 505 25.66 -15.54 18.02
N ALA A 506 26.39 -14.78 18.83
CA ALA A 506 26.05 -13.40 19.14
C ALA A 506 26.45 -12.45 17.99
N THR A 507 25.52 -11.61 17.56
CA THR A 507 25.75 -10.53 16.59
C THR A 507 25.74 -9.18 17.30
N SER A 508 26.55 -8.23 16.83
CA SER A 508 26.53 -6.86 17.38
C SER A 508 25.28 -6.13 16.90
N ALA A 509 24.51 -5.57 17.84
CA ALA A 509 23.31 -4.78 17.59
C ALA A 509 23.54 -3.26 17.83
N GLY A 510 24.74 -2.89 18.29
CA GLY A 510 25.16 -1.53 18.59
C GLY A 510 26.41 -1.53 19.48
N PRO A 511 26.99 -0.35 19.78
CA PRO A 511 28.15 -0.26 20.66
C PRO A 511 27.88 -0.94 22.00
N GLY A 512 28.68 -1.95 22.36
CA GLY A 512 28.52 -2.72 23.60
C GLY A 512 27.25 -3.57 23.71
N ILE A 513 26.46 -3.71 22.64
CA ILE A 513 25.21 -4.48 22.62
C ILE A 513 25.34 -5.67 21.67
N TYR A 514 25.05 -6.85 22.19
CA TYR A 514 25.09 -8.11 21.43
C TYR A 514 23.79 -8.88 21.58
N SER A 515 23.31 -9.47 20.50
CA SER A 515 22.06 -10.24 20.47
C SER A 515 22.28 -11.64 19.91
N ALA A 516 21.58 -12.62 20.46
CA ALA A 516 21.53 -13.98 19.92
C ALA A 516 20.08 -14.49 19.96
N SER A 517 19.64 -15.06 18.85
CA SER A 517 18.37 -15.80 18.77
C SER A 517 18.58 -17.19 19.37
N VAL A 518 17.65 -17.62 20.22
CA VAL A 518 17.71 -18.90 20.92
C VAL A 518 16.31 -19.52 20.97
N VAL A 519 16.24 -20.84 21.04
CA VAL A 519 14.99 -21.56 21.33
C VAL A 519 15.16 -22.22 22.69
N LEU A 520 14.27 -21.89 23.64
CA LEU A 520 14.31 -22.40 25.01
C LEU A 520 13.47 -23.68 25.08
N PRO A 521 14.08 -24.88 25.19
CA PRO A 521 13.36 -26.15 25.12
C PRO A 521 12.56 -26.50 26.38
N ALA A 522 12.83 -25.86 27.51
CA ALA A 522 12.20 -26.19 28.79
C ALA A 522 12.07 -24.96 29.71
N ALA A 523 11.01 -24.97 30.52
CA ALA A 523 10.83 -24.01 31.59
C ALA A 523 11.80 -24.29 32.75
N GLY A 524 12.16 -23.27 33.52
CA GLY A 524 13.08 -23.37 34.64
C GLY A 524 14.09 -22.23 34.67
N THR A 525 15.05 -22.31 35.58
CA THR A 525 16.08 -21.27 35.74
C THR A 525 17.23 -21.50 34.77
N TRP A 526 17.42 -20.58 33.84
CA TRP A 526 18.46 -20.60 32.81
C TRP A 526 19.62 -19.70 33.18
N GLN A 527 20.84 -20.24 33.11
CA GLN A 527 22.09 -19.54 33.34
C GLN A 527 22.69 -19.08 32.02
N LEU A 528 22.72 -17.77 31.81
CA LEU A 528 23.47 -17.10 30.74
C LEU A 528 24.88 -16.80 31.24
N GLN A 529 25.85 -17.53 30.72
CA GLN A 529 27.26 -17.25 30.92
C GLN A 529 27.75 -16.28 29.83
N VAL A 530 28.24 -15.12 30.24
CA VAL A 530 28.84 -14.10 29.39
C VAL A 530 30.34 -14.07 29.66
N SER A 531 31.15 -14.35 28.65
CA SER A 531 32.61 -14.17 28.74
C SER A 531 33.05 -13.10 27.76
N LEU A 532 33.84 -12.14 28.23
CA LEU A 532 34.35 -11.05 27.42
C LEU A 532 35.86 -10.93 27.62
N LYS A 533 36.60 -11.04 26.52
CA LYS A 533 38.04 -10.82 26.54
C LYS A 533 38.31 -9.32 26.56
N ILE A 534 38.68 -8.78 27.73
CA ILE A 534 38.91 -7.33 27.92
C ILE A 534 40.38 -6.93 27.69
N SER A 535 41.30 -7.88 27.70
CA SER A 535 42.69 -7.69 27.27
C SER A 535 43.25 -9.00 26.69
N GLU A 536 44.48 -8.98 26.19
CA GLU A 536 45.17 -10.19 25.71
C GLU A 536 45.24 -11.29 26.79
N PHE A 537 45.26 -10.92 28.07
CA PHE A 537 45.48 -11.81 29.21
C PHE A 537 44.26 -11.99 30.11
N GLU A 538 43.19 -11.21 29.91
CA GLU A 538 42.05 -11.16 30.83
C GLU A 538 40.72 -11.42 30.12
N ASN A 539 39.99 -12.44 30.60
CA ASN A 539 38.70 -12.88 30.07
C ASN A 539 37.73 -13.16 31.24
N PRO A 540 37.20 -12.10 31.90
CA PRO A 540 36.20 -12.26 32.93
C PRO A 540 34.96 -12.98 32.43
N VAL A 541 34.27 -13.65 33.36
CA VAL A 541 33.04 -14.39 33.12
C VAL A 541 31.99 -13.92 34.11
N ALA A 542 30.80 -13.61 33.62
CA ALA A 542 29.61 -13.32 34.42
C ALA A 542 28.55 -14.38 34.15
N VAL A 543 27.75 -14.70 35.16
CA VAL A 543 26.60 -15.59 35.04
C VAL A 543 25.36 -14.82 35.45
N ILE A 544 24.33 -14.88 34.60
CA ILE A 544 23.04 -14.22 34.79
C ILE A 544 21.96 -15.29 34.77
N GLU A 545 21.09 -15.31 35.78
CA GLU A 545 20.00 -16.28 35.88
C GLU A 545 18.67 -15.66 35.43
N PHE A 546 17.95 -16.36 34.57
CA PHE A 546 16.60 -16.00 34.10
C PHE A 546 15.61 -17.10 34.44
N ASP A 547 14.40 -16.73 34.83
CA ASP A 547 13.32 -17.67 35.09
C ASP A 547 12.42 -17.77 33.86
N VAL A 548 12.51 -18.90 33.17
CA VAL A 548 11.76 -19.15 31.93
C VAL A 548 10.49 -19.91 32.27
N SER A 549 9.33 -19.33 31.96
CA SER A 549 8.03 -19.98 32.15
C SER A 549 7.71 -20.96 31.03
N SER A 550 6.77 -21.89 31.26
CA SER A 550 6.19 -22.73 30.21
C SER A 550 5.53 -21.88 29.14
#